data_AF-A0A7W4E8C2-F1
#
_entry.id   AF-A0A7W4E8C2-F1
#
_cell.length_a   1.000
_cell.length_b   1.000
_cell.length_c   1.000
_cell.angle_alpha   90.00
_cell.angle_beta   90.00
_cell.angle_gamma   90.00
#
_symmetry.space_group_name_H-M   'P 1'
#
loop_
_entity.id
_entity.type
_entity.pdbx_description
1 polymer ?
#
loop_
_entity_poly.entity_id
_entity_poly.type
_entity_poly.pdbx_seq_one_letter_code
_entity_poly.pdbx_strand_id
1 'polypeptide(L)'
;MKKILVPAMIVVLSATAVTPIFAQSNRVRDAHGCETWEGERWDTRYGKCMDPDDYYDDDDDDNKYRRRAVSTAPVTPVNSTSNADSDVAIYNWAKNNSLTTAANFRDFRDDSKITRDEVAVIVQRALNKGLFSAISTNNNHVTFADDRQIANEFKSATSFVQNAGIMRGNQGYFYPKNFLTEYEALVIVARATAKTEISNFDQARAFAARLGKSFDRDDMHDLIDRGDFFELIKKAKELL
;
A
#
# COMPACT_ATOMS: atom_id res chain seq x y z
N MET A 1 63.72 7.08 -16.41
CA MET A 1 62.27 7.16 -16.70
C MET A 1 61.54 7.36 -15.36
N LYS A 2 60.97 8.56 -15.14
CA LYS A 2 60.29 8.96 -13.89
C LYS A 2 58.87 8.39 -13.87
N LYS A 3 58.50 7.65 -12.82
CA LYS A 3 57.12 7.21 -12.55
C LYS A 3 56.35 8.39 -11.96
N ILE A 4 55.31 8.85 -12.65
CA ILE A 4 54.40 9.89 -12.17
C ILE A 4 53.29 9.19 -11.39
N LEU A 5 53.20 9.49 -10.10
CA LEU A 5 52.14 9.04 -9.19
C LEU A 5 50.97 10.03 -9.32
N VAL A 6 49.77 9.55 -9.65
CA VAL A 6 48.54 10.36 -9.67
C VAL A 6 47.82 10.19 -8.33
N PRO A 7 47.42 11.26 -7.61
CA PRO A 7 46.75 11.12 -6.32
C PRO A 7 45.26 10.81 -6.50
N ALA A 8 44.74 9.95 -5.63
CA ALA A 8 43.31 9.64 -5.53
C ALA A 8 42.55 10.84 -4.95
N MET A 9 41.56 11.36 -5.68
CA MET A 9 40.61 12.34 -5.15
C MET A 9 39.46 11.64 -4.41
N ILE A 10 39.35 11.92 -3.12
CA ILE A 10 38.22 11.55 -2.27
C ILE A 10 37.14 12.62 -2.43
N VAL A 11 35.97 12.23 -2.94
CA VAL A 11 34.78 13.09 -3.02
C VAL A 11 34.01 13.00 -1.70
N VAL A 12 33.90 14.12 -0.99
CA VAL A 12 33.08 14.25 0.22
C VAL A 12 31.68 14.70 -0.21
N LEU A 13 30.65 13.87 0.01
CA LEU A 13 29.25 14.28 -0.13
C LEU A 13 28.84 15.07 1.11
N SER A 14 28.54 16.36 0.94
CA SER A 14 27.83 17.17 1.94
C SER A 14 26.32 17.03 1.75
N ALA A 15 25.62 16.63 2.82
CA ALA A 15 24.16 16.58 2.85
C ALA A 15 23.61 18.01 3.02
N THR A 16 22.81 18.47 2.06
CA THR A 16 21.98 19.67 2.23
C THR A 16 20.58 19.24 2.66
N ALA A 17 20.14 19.74 3.81
CA ALA A 17 18.80 19.52 4.33
C ALA A 17 17.79 20.35 3.53
N VAL A 18 16.77 19.70 2.99
CA VAL A 18 15.62 20.34 2.36
C VAL A 18 14.56 20.56 3.44
N THR A 19 14.22 21.81 3.73
CA THR A 19 13.08 22.15 4.59
C THR A 19 11.79 22.20 3.76
N PRO A 20 10.72 21.50 4.16
CA PRO A 20 9.43 21.66 3.50
C PRO A 20 8.74 22.96 3.95
N ILE A 21 8.28 23.75 2.98
CA ILE A 21 7.40 24.90 3.17
C ILE A 21 5.98 24.34 3.36
N PHE A 22 5.42 24.48 4.56
CA PHE A 22 4.02 24.14 4.84
C PHE A 22 3.10 25.29 4.43
N ALA A 23 2.17 25.02 3.51
CA ALA A 23 0.96 25.81 3.36
C ALA A 23 -0.09 25.27 4.34
N GLN A 24 -0.45 26.06 5.35
CA GLN A 24 -1.53 25.72 6.28
C GLN A 24 -2.88 26.10 5.65
N SER A 25 -3.73 25.12 5.35
CA SER A 25 -5.13 25.37 5.02
C SER A 25 -5.94 25.41 6.33
N ASN A 26 -6.51 26.57 6.68
CA ASN A 26 -7.43 26.70 7.81
C ASN A 26 -8.76 25.99 7.47
N ARG A 27 -9.05 24.87 8.13
CA ARG A 27 -10.37 24.19 8.06
C ARG A 27 -11.31 24.76 9.12
N VAL A 28 -12.55 25.10 8.74
CA VAL A 28 -13.59 25.61 9.65
C VAL A 28 -14.35 24.44 10.30
N ARG A 29 -14.38 24.41 11.63
CA ARG A 29 -15.06 23.38 12.44
C ARG A 29 -16.24 23.96 13.21
N ASP A 30 -17.27 23.16 13.44
CA ASP A 30 -18.43 23.54 14.27
C ASP A 30 -18.12 23.47 15.78
N ALA A 31 -19.11 23.79 16.62
CA ALA A 31 -18.97 23.78 18.08
C ALA A 31 -18.66 22.40 18.69
N HIS A 32 -18.88 21.32 17.92
CA HIS A 32 -18.59 19.95 18.29
C HIS A 32 -17.30 19.41 17.63
N GLY A 33 -16.62 20.25 16.84
CA GLY A 33 -15.36 19.92 16.19
C GLY A 33 -15.51 19.25 14.82
N CYS A 34 -16.73 19.12 14.28
CA CYS A 34 -17.01 18.48 12.99
C CYS A 34 -16.60 19.38 11.82
N GLU A 35 -16.10 18.79 10.73
CA GLU A 35 -15.61 19.54 9.56
C GLU A 35 -16.77 19.98 8.66
N THR A 36 -17.08 21.28 8.71
CA THR A 36 -18.29 21.82 8.04
C THR A 36 -18.21 21.87 6.52
N TRP A 37 -17.02 21.76 5.91
CA TRP A 37 -16.87 21.81 4.45
C TRP A 37 -17.09 20.47 3.75
N GLU A 38 -16.96 19.35 4.46
CA GLU A 38 -17.23 18.00 3.94
C GLU A 38 -18.67 17.55 4.23
N GLY A 39 -19.48 18.41 4.87
CA GLY A 39 -20.89 18.11 5.18
C GLY A 39 -21.10 17.35 6.49
N GLU A 40 -20.03 17.03 7.22
CA GLU A 40 -20.11 16.36 8.51
C GLU A 40 -20.91 17.20 9.52
N ARG A 41 -21.87 16.56 10.19
CA ARG A 41 -22.69 17.21 11.23
C ARG A 41 -22.73 16.35 12.49
N TRP A 42 -22.64 17.00 13.64
CA TRP A 42 -22.87 16.35 14.92
C TRP A 42 -24.29 15.78 15.01
N ASP A 43 -24.42 14.45 15.15
CA ASP A 43 -25.69 13.79 15.44
C ASP A 43 -25.78 13.43 16.93
N THR A 44 -26.79 13.97 17.60
CA THR A 44 -27.00 13.79 19.05
C THR A 44 -27.47 12.39 19.44
N ARG A 45 -28.00 11.60 18.50
CA ARG A 45 -28.41 10.19 18.72
C ARG A 45 -27.18 9.28 18.82
N TYR A 46 -26.15 9.54 18.03
CA TYR A 46 -24.92 8.72 18.00
C TYR A 46 -23.76 9.33 18.78
N GLY A 47 -23.81 10.63 19.09
CA GLY A 47 -22.77 11.32 19.85
C GLY A 47 -21.44 11.41 19.11
N LYS A 48 -21.47 11.51 17.78
CA LYS A 48 -20.30 11.68 16.90
C LYS A 48 -20.65 12.52 15.67
N CYS A 49 -19.63 13.02 14.97
CA CYS A 49 -19.80 13.63 13.65
C CYS A 49 -20.19 12.52 12.66
N MET A 50 -21.26 12.74 11.91
CA MET A 50 -21.78 11.81 10.90
C MET A 50 -21.74 12.47 9.53
N ASP A 51 -21.34 11.73 8.52
CA ASP A 51 -21.53 12.10 7.12
C ASP A 51 -23.00 11.86 6.71
N PRO A 52 -23.61 12.69 5.84
CA PRO A 52 -24.88 12.39 5.20
C PRO A 52 -25.05 10.97 4.64
N ASP A 53 -23.97 10.33 4.18
CA ASP A 53 -24.01 8.98 3.61
C ASP A 53 -24.12 7.87 4.69
N ASP A 54 -23.77 8.16 5.95
CA ASP A 54 -23.86 7.21 7.08
C ASP A 54 -25.31 6.93 7.56
N TYR A 55 -26.32 7.58 6.96
CA TYR A 55 -27.72 7.46 7.38
C TYR A 55 -28.51 6.34 6.69
N TYR A 56 -27.94 5.65 5.71
CA TYR A 56 -28.69 4.74 4.84
C TYR A 56 -28.38 3.24 5.01
N ASP A 57 -27.54 2.86 5.97
CA ASP A 57 -27.22 1.45 6.25
C ASP A 57 -28.03 0.91 7.46
N ASP A 58 -29.34 0.78 7.29
CA ASP A 58 -30.22 0.02 8.20
C ASP A 58 -30.92 -1.09 7.40
N ASP A 59 -30.18 -2.13 7.01
CA ASP A 59 -30.76 -3.43 6.61
C ASP A 59 -29.67 -4.52 6.75
N ASP A 60 -29.40 -4.96 7.97
CA ASP A 60 -29.13 -6.38 8.27
C ASP A 60 -29.09 -6.61 9.79
N ASP A 61 -30.09 -7.34 10.24
CA ASP A 61 -30.46 -7.62 11.63
C ASP A 61 -29.57 -8.70 12.30
N ASP A 62 -29.71 -8.78 13.63
CA ASP A 62 -29.68 -10.03 14.40
C ASP A 62 -28.47 -10.39 15.31
N ASN A 63 -27.78 -9.41 15.91
CA ASN A 63 -26.99 -9.74 17.13
C ASN A 63 -26.85 -8.68 18.25
N LYS A 64 -27.66 -7.60 18.27
CA LYS A 64 -27.44 -6.48 19.21
C LYS A 64 -28.32 -6.44 20.47
N TYR A 65 -29.11 -7.48 20.77
CA TYR A 65 -30.02 -7.46 21.94
C TYR A 65 -29.76 -8.55 22.99
N ARG A 66 -28.50 -8.76 23.36
CA ARG A 66 -28.16 -9.38 24.67
C ARG A 66 -27.68 -8.33 25.68
N ARG A 67 -28.51 -7.32 25.97
CA ARG A 67 -28.37 -6.52 27.20
C ARG A 67 -28.96 -7.29 28.38
N ARG A 68 -28.11 -7.80 29.28
CA ARG A 68 -28.48 -8.12 30.66
C ARG A 68 -27.49 -7.48 31.64
N ALA A 69 -28.09 -6.74 32.57
CA ALA A 69 -27.55 -6.19 33.82
C ALA A 69 -26.46 -5.11 33.72
N VAL A 70 -26.87 -3.88 34.07
CA VAL A 70 -26.01 -2.77 34.47
C VAL A 70 -25.19 -3.22 35.69
N SER A 71 -23.92 -3.54 35.47
CA SER A 71 -22.91 -3.60 36.53
C SER A 71 -22.26 -2.22 36.60
N THR A 72 -22.37 -1.55 37.74
CA THR A 72 -21.70 -0.27 38.05
C THR A 72 -20.19 -0.46 38.32
N ALA A 73 -19.54 -1.36 37.60
CA ALA A 73 -18.09 -1.47 37.59
C ALA A 73 -17.51 -0.31 36.75
N PRO A 74 -16.30 0.19 37.05
CA PRO A 74 -15.66 1.21 36.23
C PRO A 74 -15.54 0.67 34.81
N VAL A 75 -16.20 1.31 33.86
CA VAL A 75 -16.05 1.00 32.45
C VAL A 75 -14.60 1.31 32.08
N THR A 76 -13.78 0.29 31.89
CA THR A 76 -12.57 0.43 31.09
C THR A 76 -13.01 0.87 29.69
N PRO A 77 -12.34 1.84 29.05
CA PRO A 77 -12.74 2.29 27.72
C PRO A 77 -12.83 1.07 26.81
N VAL A 78 -14.02 0.85 26.25
CA VAL A 78 -14.19 -0.11 25.16
C VAL A 78 -13.45 0.53 24.00
N ASN A 79 -12.26 0.01 23.70
CA ASN A 79 -11.55 0.34 22.48
C ASN A 79 -12.36 -0.27 21.33
N SER A 80 -13.31 0.51 20.79
CA SER A 80 -13.93 0.21 19.52
C SER A 80 -12.84 0.34 18.46
N THR A 81 -12.24 -0.78 18.09
CA THR A 81 -11.39 -0.91 16.90
C THR A 81 -12.22 -0.61 15.67
N SER A 82 -12.31 0.69 15.33
CA SER A 82 -12.53 1.15 13.97
C SER A 82 -11.40 0.61 13.09
N ASN A 83 -11.68 0.30 11.82
CA ASN A 83 -10.71 -0.16 10.81
C ASN A 83 -9.40 0.65 10.75
N ALA A 84 -9.40 1.88 11.28
CA ALA A 84 -8.19 2.65 11.59
C ALA A 84 -7.09 1.87 12.35
N ASP A 85 -7.39 0.84 13.14
CA ASP A 85 -6.34 0.06 13.84
C ASP A 85 -5.65 -0.97 12.91
N SER A 86 -6.38 -1.58 11.96
CA SER A 86 -5.78 -2.51 10.99
C SER A 86 -4.91 -1.76 9.98
N ASP A 87 -5.38 -0.63 9.46
CA ASP A 87 -4.68 0.08 8.38
C ASP A 87 -3.44 0.80 8.92
N VAL A 88 -3.56 1.39 10.12
CA VAL A 88 -2.41 1.92 10.86
C VAL A 88 -1.42 0.80 11.20
N ALA A 89 -1.88 -0.40 11.53
CA ALA A 89 -1.00 -1.55 11.74
C ALA A 89 -0.27 -1.99 10.45
N ILE A 90 -0.93 -1.94 9.29
CA ILE A 90 -0.29 -2.21 8.00
C ILE A 90 0.76 -1.15 7.67
N TYR A 91 0.45 0.13 7.85
CA TYR A 91 1.43 1.21 7.70
C TYR A 91 2.64 1.02 8.63
N ASN A 92 2.42 0.77 9.92
CA ASN A 92 3.49 0.56 10.89
C ASN A 92 4.35 -0.64 10.52
N TRP A 93 3.73 -1.74 10.08
CA TRP A 93 4.44 -2.91 9.59
C TRP A 93 5.27 -2.58 8.34
N ALA A 94 4.70 -1.89 7.35
CA ALA A 94 5.39 -1.49 6.13
C ALA A 94 6.58 -0.58 6.44
N LYS A 95 6.42 0.37 7.36
CA LYS A 95 7.47 1.28 7.83
C LYS A 95 8.60 0.53 8.55
N ASN A 96 8.25 -0.37 9.47
CA ASN A 96 9.24 -1.16 10.22
C ASN A 96 10.04 -2.11 9.32
N ASN A 97 9.45 -2.58 8.23
CA ASN A 97 10.14 -3.38 7.20
C ASN A 97 10.78 -2.52 6.10
N SER A 98 10.78 -1.18 6.23
CA SER A 98 11.33 -0.23 5.27
C SER A 98 10.76 -0.36 3.84
N LEU A 99 9.49 -0.73 3.71
CA LEU A 99 8.83 -0.87 2.42
C LEU A 99 8.22 0.45 1.94
N THR A 100 7.87 1.36 2.86
CA THR A 100 7.38 2.71 2.58
C THR A 100 8.32 3.79 3.12
N THR A 101 8.30 4.95 2.46
CA THR A 101 8.98 6.18 2.89
C THR A 101 8.02 7.22 3.43
N ALA A 102 6.73 6.90 3.54
CA ALA A 102 5.72 7.78 4.12
C ALA A 102 6.11 8.18 5.56
N ALA A 103 6.03 9.48 5.87
CA ALA A 103 6.44 9.99 7.18
C ALA A 103 5.44 9.62 8.28
N ASN A 104 4.15 9.61 7.95
CA ASN A 104 3.01 9.30 8.80
C ASN A 104 1.95 8.49 8.01
N PHE A 105 0.91 8.02 8.71
CA PHE A 105 -0.17 7.22 8.12
C PHE A 105 -0.95 7.99 7.04
N ARG A 106 -1.21 9.29 7.22
CA ARG A 106 -1.90 10.09 6.19
C ARG A 106 -1.10 10.16 4.88
N ASP A 107 0.23 10.30 4.96
CA ASP A 107 1.10 10.30 3.79
C ASP A 107 1.26 8.89 3.17
N PHE A 108 0.93 7.85 3.93
CA PHE A 108 0.90 6.48 3.43
C PHE A 108 -0.18 6.32 2.39
N ARG A 109 -1.34 7.00 2.54
CA ARG A 109 -2.47 7.00 1.60
C ARG A 109 -2.92 5.57 1.27
N ASP A 110 -3.29 4.83 2.31
CA ASP A 110 -3.78 3.47 2.22
C ASP A 110 -4.96 3.32 1.26
N ASP A 111 -5.95 4.19 1.34
CA ASP A 111 -7.17 4.17 0.48
C ASP A 111 -6.94 4.72 -0.94
N SER A 112 -5.70 5.05 -1.30
CA SER A 112 -5.39 5.46 -2.68
C SER A 112 -5.07 4.26 -3.53
N LYS A 113 -5.64 4.22 -4.74
CA LYS A 113 -5.23 3.28 -5.80
C LYS A 113 -3.74 3.39 -6.08
N ILE A 114 -3.10 2.24 -6.24
CA ILE A 114 -1.65 2.15 -6.38
C ILE A 114 -1.23 1.99 -7.84
N THR A 115 -0.21 2.74 -8.24
CA THR A 115 0.32 2.71 -9.61
C THR A 115 1.35 1.60 -9.81
N ARG A 116 1.56 1.21 -11.07
CA ARG A 116 2.50 0.15 -11.43
C ARG A 116 3.95 0.47 -11.08
N ASP A 117 4.38 1.71 -11.21
CA ASP A 117 5.75 2.09 -10.83
C ASP A 117 5.96 2.14 -9.31
N GLU A 118 4.96 2.57 -8.54
CA GLU A 118 4.96 2.45 -7.07
C GLU A 118 5.06 0.99 -6.62
N VAL A 119 4.30 0.08 -7.24
CA VAL A 119 4.35 -1.37 -6.96
C VAL A 119 5.75 -1.93 -7.25
N ALA A 120 6.37 -1.55 -8.36
CA ALA A 120 7.72 -2.01 -8.69
C ALA A 120 8.73 -1.69 -7.57
N VAL A 121 8.65 -0.49 -7.00
CA VAL A 121 9.50 -0.05 -5.88
C VAL A 121 9.23 -0.85 -4.63
N ILE A 122 7.96 -1.04 -4.26
CA ILE A 122 7.57 -1.77 -3.05
C ILE A 122 8.04 -3.24 -3.14
N VAL A 123 7.83 -3.89 -4.28
CA VAL A 123 8.26 -5.27 -4.51
C VAL A 123 9.78 -5.40 -4.47
N GLN A 124 10.51 -4.48 -5.11
CA GLN A 124 11.98 -4.47 -5.01
C GLN A 124 12.45 -4.30 -3.57
N ARG A 125 11.82 -3.39 -2.79
CA ARG A 125 12.14 -3.21 -1.37
C ARG A 125 11.88 -4.48 -0.56
N ALA A 126 10.75 -5.16 -0.79
CA ALA A 126 10.42 -6.40 -0.09
C ALA A 126 11.47 -7.49 -0.33
N LEU A 127 11.92 -7.65 -1.59
CA LEU A 127 12.99 -8.59 -1.96
C LEU A 127 14.34 -8.18 -1.36
N ASN A 128 14.72 -6.91 -1.44
CA ASN A 128 15.98 -6.40 -0.86
C ASN A 128 16.02 -6.52 0.67
N LYS A 129 14.86 -6.50 1.33
CA LYS A 129 14.72 -6.68 2.77
C LYS A 129 14.63 -8.15 3.18
N GLY A 130 14.71 -9.07 2.22
CA GLY A 130 14.67 -10.51 2.48
C GLY A 130 13.31 -10.99 2.97
N LEU A 131 12.23 -10.26 2.68
CA LEU A 131 10.88 -10.73 3.03
C LEU A 131 10.46 -11.94 2.21
N PHE A 132 10.99 -12.05 0.99
CA PHE A 132 10.78 -13.17 0.08
C PHE A 132 12.12 -13.78 -0.33
N SER A 133 12.08 -15.03 -0.78
CA SER A 133 13.26 -15.73 -1.28
C SER A 133 13.90 -15.02 -2.47
N ALA A 134 15.21 -15.14 -2.60
CA ALA A 134 15.94 -14.54 -3.72
C ALA A 134 15.42 -15.01 -5.09
N ILE A 135 15.32 -14.07 -6.02
CA ILE A 135 14.91 -14.28 -7.41
C ILE A 135 16.10 -14.00 -8.33
N SER A 136 16.29 -14.87 -9.33
CA SER A 136 17.31 -14.68 -10.35
C SER A 136 16.87 -13.59 -11.34
N THR A 137 17.80 -12.72 -11.73
CA THR A 137 17.58 -11.66 -12.71
C THR A 137 18.37 -11.93 -13.98
N ASN A 138 17.76 -11.67 -15.14
CA ASN A 138 18.41 -11.94 -16.43
C ASN A 138 19.28 -10.78 -16.95
N ASN A 139 19.42 -9.68 -16.19
CA ASN A 139 20.20 -8.48 -16.53
C ASN A 139 19.97 -7.92 -17.94
N ASN A 140 18.79 -8.14 -18.52
CA ASN A 140 18.43 -7.60 -19.81
C ASN A 140 17.93 -6.17 -19.63
N HIS A 141 18.54 -5.23 -20.35
CA HIS A 141 18.03 -3.87 -20.39
C HIS A 141 16.77 -3.83 -21.25
N VAL A 142 15.60 -3.82 -20.61
CA VAL A 142 14.32 -3.60 -21.30
C VAL A 142 14.07 -2.10 -21.36
N THR A 143 14.07 -1.54 -22.57
CA THR A 143 13.68 -0.14 -22.80
C THR A 143 12.22 -0.10 -23.21
N PHE A 144 11.38 0.55 -22.41
CA PHE A 144 9.97 0.74 -22.74
C PHE A 144 9.76 2.03 -23.53
N ALA A 145 8.76 2.04 -24.41
CA ALA A 145 8.40 3.22 -25.18
C ALA A 145 7.92 4.39 -24.29
N ASP A 146 7.38 4.08 -23.11
CA ASP A 146 6.92 5.02 -22.08
C ASP A 146 7.93 5.19 -20.92
N ASP A 147 9.21 4.88 -21.12
CA ASP A 147 10.26 5.03 -20.09
C ASP A 147 10.34 6.46 -19.51
N ARG A 148 9.98 7.47 -20.31
CA ARG A 148 9.91 8.88 -19.86
C ARG A 148 8.82 9.15 -18.81
N GLN A 149 7.82 8.28 -18.72
CA GLN A 149 6.76 8.39 -17.70
C GLN A 149 7.17 7.75 -16.37
N ILE A 150 8.20 6.90 -16.37
CA ILE A 150 8.75 6.31 -15.14
C ILE A 150 9.56 7.40 -14.43
N ALA A 151 9.21 7.68 -13.18
CA ALA A 151 10.00 8.61 -12.36
C ALA A 151 11.45 8.10 -12.27
N ASN A 152 12.44 9.00 -12.28
CA ASN A 152 13.86 8.62 -12.37
C ASN A 152 14.27 7.69 -11.21
N GLU A 153 13.77 7.96 -10.02
CA GLU A 153 13.95 7.18 -8.80
C GLU A 153 13.33 5.77 -8.88
N PHE A 154 12.38 5.52 -9.79
CA PHE A 154 11.68 4.24 -9.94
C PHE A 154 12.23 3.40 -11.09
N LYS A 155 13.15 3.93 -11.92
CA LYS A 155 13.72 3.19 -13.07
C LYS A 155 14.49 1.96 -12.66
N SER A 156 15.29 2.04 -11.60
CA SER A 156 16.05 0.90 -11.09
C SER A 156 15.13 -0.21 -10.59
N ALA A 157 14.06 0.15 -9.86
CA ALA A 157 13.04 -0.78 -9.40
C ALA A 157 12.30 -1.44 -10.56
N THR A 158 11.87 -0.64 -11.54
CA THR A 158 11.16 -1.12 -12.74
C THR A 158 12.03 -2.12 -13.52
N SER A 159 13.29 -1.79 -13.77
CA SER A 159 14.24 -2.69 -14.44
C SER A 159 14.45 -3.98 -13.65
N PHE A 160 14.54 -3.89 -12.32
CA PHE A 160 14.72 -5.05 -11.46
C PHE A 160 13.53 -6.02 -11.54
N VAL A 161 12.29 -5.54 -11.33
CA VAL A 161 11.11 -6.42 -11.30
C VAL A 161 10.81 -7.04 -12.67
N GLN A 162 11.19 -6.36 -13.76
CA GLN A 162 11.11 -6.89 -15.12
C GLN A 162 12.14 -7.98 -15.36
N ASN A 163 13.39 -7.72 -14.97
CA ASN A 163 14.48 -8.70 -15.10
C ASN A 163 14.27 -9.94 -14.24
N ALA A 164 13.55 -9.80 -13.13
CA ALA A 164 13.10 -10.89 -12.27
C ALA A 164 11.84 -11.61 -12.83
N GLY A 165 11.24 -11.11 -13.91
CA GLY A 165 10.02 -11.67 -14.50
C GLY A 165 8.75 -11.49 -13.66
N ILE A 166 8.80 -10.67 -12.60
CA ILE A 166 7.70 -10.46 -11.63
C ILE A 166 6.62 -9.58 -12.24
N MET A 167 7.03 -8.40 -12.71
CA MET A 167 6.17 -7.50 -13.46
C MET A 167 6.54 -7.56 -14.93
N ARG A 168 5.55 -7.47 -15.81
CA ARG A 168 5.73 -7.52 -17.27
C ARG A 168 5.06 -6.31 -17.91
N GLY A 169 5.71 -5.78 -18.94
CA GLY A 169 5.08 -4.82 -19.84
C GLY A 169 4.13 -5.50 -20.83
N ASN A 170 3.43 -4.70 -21.62
CA ASN A 170 2.59 -5.18 -22.72
C ASN A 170 2.86 -4.34 -23.97
N GLN A 171 3.03 -4.99 -25.12
CA GLN A 171 3.29 -4.34 -26.42
C GLN A 171 4.44 -3.32 -26.43
N GLY A 172 5.48 -3.53 -25.61
CA GLY A 172 6.63 -2.62 -25.52
C GLY A 172 6.45 -1.43 -24.56
N TYR A 173 5.35 -1.40 -23.81
CA TYR A 173 5.04 -0.38 -22.80
C TYR A 173 5.01 -0.98 -21.39
N PHE A 174 5.44 -0.22 -20.39
CA PHE A 174 5.35 -0.63 -18.99
C PHE A 174 4.05 -0.21 -18.32
N TYR A 175 3.47 0.90 -18.79
CA TYR A 175 2.31 1.60 -18.24
C TYR A 175 2.51 2.04 -16.78
N PRO A 176 3.56 2.83 -16.45
CA PRO A 176 3.93 3.13 -15.06
C PRO A 176 2.82 3.78 -14.25
N LYS A 177 1.96 4.58 -14.90
CA LYS A 177 0.90 5.37 -14.25
C LYS A 177 -0.45 4.68 -14.20
N ASN A 178 -0.60 3.50 -14.80
CA ASN A 178 -1.83 2.75 -14.66
C ASN A 178 -1.94 2.21 -13.23
N PHE A 179 -3.16 2.20 -12.70
CA PHE A 179 -3.48 1.52 -11.45
C PHE A 179 -3.52 0.01 -11.64
N LEU A 180 -3.24 -0.73 -10.57
CA LEU A 180 -3.36 -2.18 -10.58
C LEU A 180 -4.79 -2.60 -10.27
N THR A 181 -5.23 -3.64 -10.97
CA THR A 181 -6.34 -4.47 -10.51
C THR A 181 -5.91 -5.40 -9.37
N GLU A 182 -6.86 -5.88 -8.58
CA GLU A 182 -6.61 -6.92 -7.56
C GLU A 182 -6.01 -8.20 -8.18
N TYR A 183 -6.49 -8.61 -9.35
CA TYR A 183 -5.93 -9.73 -10.09
C TYR A 183 -4.44 -9.53 -10.42
N GLU A 184 -4.08 -8.36 -10.95
CA GLU A 184 -2.68 -8.05 -11.27
C GLU A 184 -1.80 -8.02 -10.02
N ALA A 185 -2.32 -7.50 -8.91
CA ALA A 185 -1.62 -7.52 -7.64
C ALA A 185 -1.32 -8.95 -7.15
N LEU A 186 -2.31 -9.84 -7.19
CA LEU A 186 -2.13 -11.25 -6.83
C LEU A 186 -1.12 -11.97 -7.73
N VAL A 187 -1.19 -11.72 -9.04
CA VAL A 187 -0.21 -12.27 -10.01
C VAL A 187 1.22 -11.81 -9.66
N ILE A 188 1.39 -10.53 -9.33
CA ILE A 188 2.70 -9.96 -8.96
C ILE A 188 3.21 -10.58 -7.66
N VAL A 189 2.38 -10.67 -6.62
CA VAL A 189 2.75 -11.26 -5.33
C VAL A 189 3.07 -12.75 -5.49
N ALA A 190 2.31 -13.51 -6.28
CA ALA A 190 2.57 -14.92 -6.55
C ALA A 190 3.91 -15.16 -7.25
N ARG A 191 4.26 -14.33 -8.24
CA ARG A 191 5.57 -14.37 -8.90
C ARG A 191 6.71 -14.00 -7.96
N ALA A 192 6.51 -12.96 -7.14
CA ALA A 192 7.51 -12.47 -6.18
C ALA A 192 7.79 -13.46 -5.03
N THR A 193 6.83 -14.31 -4.67
CA THR A 193 6.93 -15.18 -3.48
C THR A 193 7.10 -16.65 -3.80
N ALA A 194 6.27 -17.18 -4.68
CA ALA A 194 6.17 -18.62 -4.98
C ALA A 194 6.70 -18.96 -6.37
N LYS A 195 7.19 -17.98 -7.14
CA LYS A 195 7.60 -18.13 -8.55
C LYS A 195 6.54 -18.85 -9.38
N THR A 196 5.28 -18.63 -9.01
CA THR A 196 4.12 -19.31 -9.59
C THR A 196 3.49 -18.39 -10.63
N GLU A 197 3.09 -18.95 -11.77
CA GLU A 197 2.30 -18.24 -12.76
C GLU A 197 0.81 -18.41 -12.48
N ILE A 198 0.12 -17.28 -12.37
CA ILE A 198 -1.33 -17.19 -12.32
C ILE A 198 -1.78 -16.70 -13.70
N SER A 199 -2.68 -17.46 -14.32
CA SER A 199 -3.13 -17.24 -15.71
C SER A 199 -4.64 -17.01 -15.85
N ASN A 200 -5.40 -17.18 -14.77
CA ASN A 200 -6.85 -17.00 -14.73
C ASN A 200 -7.33 -16.67 -13.30
N PHE A 201 -8.59 -16.23 -13.20
CA PHE A 201 -9.20 -15.83 -11.92
C PHE A 201 -9.33 -16.99 -10.92
N ASP A 202 -9.53 -18.23 -11.37
CA ASP A 202 -9.64 -19.37 -10.44
C ASP A 202 -8.30 -19.63 -9.73
N GLN A 203 -7.18 -19.54 -10.45
CA GLN A 203 -5.84 -19.62 -9.87
C GLN A 203 -5.54 -18.44 -8.95
N ALA A 204 -5.99 -17.23 -9.31
CA ALA A 204 -5.83 -16.04 -8.46
C ALA A 204 -6.60 -16.19 -7.13
N ARG A 205 -7.85 -16.67 -7.19
CA ARG A 205 -8.67 -16.88 -5.98
C ARG A 205 -8.09 -17.96 -5.09
N ALA A 206 -7.60 -19.06 -5.67
CA ALA A 206 -6.92 -20.09 -4.91
C ALA A 206 -5.66 -19.55 -4.21
N PHE A 207 -4.91 -18.66 -4.86
CA PHE A 207 -3.76 -18.01 -4.24
C PHE A 207 -4.18 -17.04 -3.13
N ALA A 208 -5.19 -16.20 -3.35
CA ALA A 208 -5.74 -15.31 -2.32
C ALA A 208 -6.26 -16.07 -1.09
N ALA A 209 -6.97 -17.18 -1.30
CA ALA A 209 -7.47 -18.03 -0.22
C ALA A 209 -6.32 -18.57 0.67
N ARG A 210 -5.17 -18.90 0.07
CA ARG A 210 -3.97 -19.31 0.84
C ARG A 210 -3.45 -18.17 1.71
N LEU A 211 -3.58 -16.92 1.27
CA LEU A 211 -3.24 -15.71 2.03
C LEU A 211 -4.28 -15.37 3.11
N GLY A 212 -5.37 -16.15 3.22
CA GLY A 212 -6.49 -15.84 4.09
C GLY A 212 -7.35 -14.67 3.61
N LYS A 213 -7.32 -14.37 2.30
CA LYS A 213 -8.15 -13.36 1.63
C LYS A 213 -9.18 -14.04 0.73
N SER A 214 -10.33 -13.40 0.57
CA SER A 214 -11.36 -13.82 -0.39
C SER A 214 -11.63 -12.65 -1.31
N PHE A 215 -11.79 -12.96 -2.60
CA PHE A 215 -12.18 -12.01 -3.64
C PHE A 215 -13.23 -12.71 -4.50
N ASP A 216 -14.35 -12.04 -4.73
CA ASP A 216 -15.31 -12.51 -5.70
C ASP A 216 -14.77 -12.28 -7.12
N ARG A 217 -15.39 -12.93 -8.12
CA ARG A 217 -14.90 -12.83 -9.51
C ARG A 217 -14.99 -11.41 -10.05
N ASP A 218 -16.01 -10.67 -9.62
CA ASP A 218 -16.25 -9.32 -10.10
C ASP A 218 -15.23 -8.34 -9.46
N ASP A 219 -14.92 -8.52 -8.18
CA ASP A 219 -13.91 -7.75 -7.44
C ASP A 219 -12.51 -7.83 -8.07
N MET A 220 -12.16 -8.94 -8.72
CA MET A 220 -10.84 -9.11 -9.32
C MET A 220 -10.51 -8.10 -10.44
N HIS A 221 -11.52 -7.43 -10.98
CA HIS A 221 -11.37 -6.33 -11.93
C HIS A 221 -11.25 -4.96 -11.26
N ASP A 222 -11.54 -4.85 -9.97
CA ASP A 222 -11.44 -3.61 -9.21
C ASP A 222 -10.00 -3.21 -8.97
N LEU A 223 -9.81 -1.91 -8.83
CA LEU A 223 -8.51 -1.32 -8.58
C LEU A 223 -8.14 -1.51 -7.11
N ILE A 224 -6.96 -2.07 -6.87
CA ILE A 224 -6.49 -2.34 -5.52
C ILE A 224 -6.01 -1.05 -4.83
N ASP A 225 -6.38 -0.92 -3.56
CA ASP A 225 -5.86 0.12 -2.69
C ASP A 225 -4.43 -0.19 -2.25
N ARG A 226 -3.68 0.87 -1.94
CA ARG A 226 -2.30 0.74 -1.51
C ARG A 226 -2.19 -0.06 -0.22
N GLY A 227 -3.09 0.19 0.75
CA GLY A 227 -3.16 -0.54 2.00
C GLY A 227 -3.29 -2.04 1.76
N ASP A 228 -4.25 -2.44 0.93
CA ASP A 228 -4.49 -3.84 0.56
C ASP A 228 -3.29 -4.48 -0.13
N PHE A 229 -2.61 -3.76 -1.02
CA PHE A 229 -1.39 -4.28 -1.65
C PHE A 229 -0.29 -4.59 -0.61
N PHE A 230 -0.10 -3.72 0.39
CA PHE A 230 0.82 -3.99 1.49
C PHE A 230 0.35 -5.16 2.36
N GLU A 231 -0.96 -5.30 2.58
CA GLU A 231 -1.49 -6.46 3.30
C GLU A 231 -1.22 -7.77 2.54
N LEU A 232 -1.39 -7.81 1.22
CA LEU A 232 -1.04 -8.99 0.42
C LEU A 232 0.44 -9.38 0.58
N ILE A 233 1.35 -8.41 0.57
CA ILE A 233 2.78 -8.64 0.81
C ILE A 233 3.00 -9.20 2.22
N LYS A 234 2.36 -8.62 3.24
CA LYS A 234 2.46 -9.06 4.63
C LYS A 234 1.99 -10.50 4.78
N LYS A 235 0.79 -10.82 4.29
CA LYS A 235 0.22 -12.18 4.33
C LYS A 235 1.11 -13.18 3.59
N ALA A 236 1.64 -12.80 2.43
CA ALA A 236 2.50 -13.68 1.66
C ALA A 236 3.82 -13.99 2.39
N LYS A 237 4.39 -13.01 3.10
CA LYS A 237 5.54 -13.21 3.98
C LYS A 237 5.22 -14.17 5.13
N GLU A 238 4.04 -14.06 5.73
CA GLU A 238 3.62 -14.91 6.87
C GLU A 238 3.40 -16.38 6.48
N LEU A 239 3.28 -16.70 5.18
CA LEU A 239 3.15 -18.07 4.67
C LEU A 239 4.47 -18.77 4.34
N LEU A 240 5.58 -18.05 4.29
CA LEU A 240 6.91 -18.57 3.93
C LEU A 240 7.72 -18.95 5.18
#